data_AF-A0A1I3Z268-F1
#
_entry.id   AF-A0A1I3Z268-F1
#
_cell.length_a   1.000
_cell.length_b   1.000
_cell.length_c   1.000
_cell.angle_alpha   90.00
_cell.angle_beta   90.00
_cell.angle_gamma   90.00
#
_symmetry.space_group_name_H-M   'P 1'
#
loop_
_entity.id
_entity.type
_entity.pdbx_description
1 polymer ?
#
loop_
_entity_poly.entity_id
_entity_poly.type
_entity_poly.pdbx_seq_one_letter_code
_entity_poly.pdbx_strand_id
1 'polypeptide(L)' 'MDMFYSLFIISVVIATFFVIFKKLTRATYWTMAIIAILYSAVLLFSFLFNFP' A
#
# COMPACT_ATOMS: atom_id res chain seq x y z
N MET A 1 -9.96 18.45 -2.31
CA MET A 1 -8.72 18.28 -1.51
C MET A 1 -8.40 16.81 -1.30
N ASP A 2 -9.42 15.95 -1.30
CA ASP A 2 -9.31 14.52 -0.97
C ASP A 2 -8.56 13.68 -2.01
N MET A 3 -8.66 14.00 -3.30
CA MET A 3 -8.00 13.22 -4.36
C MET A 3 -6.47 13.38 -4.36
N PHE A 4 -5.95 14.59 -4.11
CA PHE A 4 -4.50 14.79 -4.00
C PHE A 4 -3.95 14.16 -2.71
N TYR A 5 -4.73 14.21 -1.62
CA TYR A 5 -4.36 13.59 -0.36
C TYR A 5 -4.36 12.05 -0.45
N SER A 6 -5.36 11.45 -1.10
CA SER A 6 -5.40 10.00 -1.32
C SER A 6 -4.28 9.53 -2.25
N LEU A 7 -3.98 10.27 -3.31
CA LEU A 7 -2.83 10.01 -4.19
C LEU A 7 -1.49 10.08 -3.43
N PHE A 8 -1.34 11.06 -2.54
CA PHE A 8 -0.15 11.20 -1.70
C PHE A 8 0.01 10.00 -0.77
N ILE A 9 -1.05 9.60 -0.05
CA ILE A 9 -1.00 8.43 0.85
C ILE A 9 -0.68 7.15 0.07
N ILE A 10 -1.34 6.91 -1.06
CA ILE A 10 -1.08 5.73 -1.90
C ILE A 10 0.38 5.72 -2.38
N SER A 11 0.91 6.86 -2.80
CA SER A 11 2.30 6.99 -3.25
C SER A 11 3.31 6.65 -2.14
N VAL A 12 3.11 7.18 -0.93
CA VAL A 12 3.98 6.92 0.24
C VAL A 12 3.92 5.43 0.64
N VAL A 13 2.73 4.82 0.61
CA VAL A 13 2.54 3.40 0.92
C VAL A 13 3.27 2.51 -0.10
N ILE A 14 3.14 2.78 -1.40
CA ILE A 14 3.84 2.05 -2.46
C ILE A 14 5.36 2.18 -2.30
N ALA A 15 5.87 3.39 -2.06
CA ALA A 15 7.30 3.62 -1.86
C ALA A 15 7.84 2.83 -0.65
N THR A 16 7.07 2.77 0.43
CA THR A 16 7.43 2.01 1.64
C THR A 16 7.52 0.52 1.34
N PHE A 17 6.53 -0.06 0.66
CA PHE A 17 6.57 -1.47 0.25
C PHE A 17 7.72 -1.76 -0.71
N PHE A 18 8.03 -0.85 -1.63
CA PHE A 18 9.17 -1.00 -2.55
C PHE A 18 10.52 -1.08 -1.80
N VAL A 19 10.72 -0.22 -0.79
CA VAL A 19 11.92 -0.25 0.05
C VAL A 19 12.01 -1.55 0.86
N ILE A 20 10.87 -2.03 1.38
CA ILE A 20 10.78 -3.31 2.10
C ILE A 20 11.17 -4.45 1.17
N PHE A 21 10.60 -4.55 -0.03
CA PHE A 21 10.94 -5.58 -1.01
C PHE A 21 12.42 -5.59 -1.37
N LYS A 22 13.05 -4.43 -1.48
CA LYS A 22 14.48 -4.32 -1.81
C LYS A 22 15.40 -4.92 -0.73
N LYS A 23 14.97 -4.98 0.53
CA LYS A 23 15.76 -5.49 1.66
C LYS A 23 15.39 -6.92 2.09
N LEU A 24 14.40 -7.54 1.45
CA LEU A 24 13.86 -8.83 1.90
C LEU A 24 14.53 -10.05 1.25
N THR A 25 14.74 -11.09 2.04
CA THR A 25 15.21 -12.41 1.58
C THR A 25 14.09 -13.20 0.89
N ARG A 26 14.44 -14.13 -0.01
CA ARG A 26 13.51 -14.84 -0.92
C ARG A 26 12.29 -15.48 -0.25
N ALA A 27 12.43 -15.96 0.98
CA ALA A 27 11.34 -16.61 1.73
C ALA A 27 10.31 -15.60 2.26
N THR A 28 10.77 -14.48 2.81
CA THR A 28 9.91 -13.43 3.36
C THR A 28 9.25 -12.56 2.28
N TYR A 29 9.81 -12.58 1.05
CA TYR A 29 9.29 -11.82 -0.09
C TYR A 29 7.82 -12.12 -0.38
N TRP A 30 7.44 -13.40 -0.41
CA TRP A 30 6.06 -13.82 -0.68
C TRP A 30 5.10 -13.37 0.41
N THR A 31 5.49 -13.47 1.67
CA THR A 31 4.67 -13.05 2.80
C THR A 31 4.43 -11.55 2.78
N MET A 32 5.48 -10.74 2.55
CA MET A 32 5.31 -9.29 2.44
C MET A 32 4.56 -8.86 1.18
N ALA A 33 4.64 -9.61 0.09
CA ALA A 33 3.83 -9.31 -1.10
C ALA A 33 2.33 -9.47 -0.83
N ILE A 34 1.94 -10.55 -0.16
CA ILE A 34 0.54 -10.79 0.22
C ILE A 34 0.05 -9.68 1.16
N ILE A 35 0.87 -9.31 2.16
CA ILE A 35 0.54 -8.23 3.11
C ILE A 35 0.41 -6.88 2.38
N ALA A 36 1.32 -6.58 1.46
CA ALA A 36 1.28 -5.34 0.68
C ALA A 36 0.01 -5.21 -0.16
N ILE A 37 -0.39 -6.30 -0.82
CA ILE A 37 -1.62 -6.35 -1.63
C ILE A 37 -2.85 -6.19 -0.75
N LEU A 38 -2.94 -6.94 0.37
CA LEU A 38 -4.06 -6.84 1.31
C LEU A 38 -4.19 -5.42 1.88
N TYR A 39 -3.08 -4.83 2.32
CA TYR A 39 -3.08 -3.48 2.90
C TYR A 39 -3.50 -2.44 1.86
N SER A 40 -2.96 -2.52 0.64
CA SER A 40 -3.32 -1.62 -0.45
C SER A 40 -4.79 -1.75 -0.85
N ALA A 41 -5.34 -2.97 -0.85
CA ALA A 41 -6.75 -3.21 -1.13
C ALA A 41 -7.67 -2.60 -0.06
N VAL A 42 -7.36 -2.80 1.23
CA VAL A 42 -8.12 -2.21 2.35
C VAL A 42 -8.06 -0.68 2.30
N LEU A 43 -6.88 -0.12 2.02
CA LEU A 43 -6.69 1.32 1.91
C LEU A 43 -7.53 1.90 0.76
N LEU A 44 -7.52 1.24 -0.40
CA LEU A 44 -8.28 1.67 -1.57
C LEU A 44 -9.80 1.54 -1.33
N PHE A 45 -10.24 0.48 -0.65
CA PHE A 45 -11.63 0.31 -0.23
C PHE A 45 -12.05 1.38 0.78
N SER A 46 -11.19 1.71 1.75
CA SER A 46 -11.42 2.78 2.71
C SER A 46 -11.57 4.13 2.02
N PHE A 47 -10.75 4.44 1.02
CA PHE A 47 -10.94 5.67 0.25
C PHE A 47 -12.25 5.67 -0.54
N LEU A 48 -12.64 4.55 -1.16
CA LEU A 48 -13.88 4.47 -1.95
C LEU A 48 -15.16 4.57 -1.09
N PHE A 49 -15.18 3.98 0.09
CA PHE A 49 -16.36 3.91 0.96
C PHE A 49 -16.45 5.04 1.98
N ASN A 50 -15.39 5.83 2.16
CA ASN A 50 -15.35 6.98 3.06
C ASN A 50 -15.42 8.32 2.28
N PHE A 51 -15.84 8.27 1.01
CA PHE A 51 -16.32 9.44 0.26
C PHE A 51 -17.71 9.83 0.83
N PRO A 52 -17.88 11.04 1.41
CA PRO A 52 -19.20 11.55 1.75
C PRO A 52 -20.06 11.86 0.52
#